data_AF-A0A3B9JAW6-F1
#
_entry.id   AF-A0A3B9JAW6-F1
#
_cell.length_a   1.000
_cell.length_b   1.000
_cell.length_c   1.000
_cell.angle_alpha   90.00
_cell.angle_beta   90.00
_cell.angle_gamma   90.00
#
_symmetry.space_group_name_H-M   'P 1'
#
loop_
_entity.id
_entity.type
_entity.pdbx_description
1 polymer ?
#
loop_
_entity_poly.entity_id
_entity_poly.type
_entity_poly.pdbx_seq_one_letter_code
_entity_poly.pdbx_strand_id
1 'polypeptide(L)'
;MEKQTETIRVVATHREEDQTQAMEKAIARADIKAQKVADSLGVRLLERVSLETKMDLDAAAKTVTARAEAVYRTSAFSQARLDLRLVGWENLKQFLRKELVARWFQFRFKRLPGPETDSAARPARRALVTGHFSIPGGGGTFGDIEAQEKVCEWLSESGIPFDVASNFEDGIDGVRLEQVNPADYAIFVFVCGPWYPERSIPALLLQRFEHCLKIGVNLTIAQPGQAGFDFLLARDNPSEIRADIAFGKKVEALPVVGVLLVERQAAYGSRQRHLYVRQIFEEYLQTAQVVPIWLDTIIYGNKVGLQSGRQFESLLRKVDVLITNRLHGLVLGLKNSVPVVAVDSIAGGGKVTAQAKALGWPVLIPVEELDAEKLAETVQMCFERGMVPELEQTRQQGLASIDRTRAEFEKILQDFNRPESL
;
A
#
# COMPACT_ATOMS: atom_id res chain seq x y z
N MET A 1 -27.01 4.33 -29.36
CA MET A 1 -26.74 4.39 -27.90
C MET A 1 -27.07 5.78 -27.41
N GLU A 2 -28.25 5.97 -26.82
CA GLU A 2 -28.51 7.18 -26.03
C GLU A 2 -27.51 7.20 -24.88
N LYS A 3 -26.65 8.22 -24.81
CA LYS A 3 -25.78 8.42 -23.65
C LYS A 3 -26.71 8.65 -22.46
N GLN A 4 -26.71 7.75 -21.48
CA GLN A 4 -27.35 8.01 -20.19
C GLN A 4 -26.82 9.33 -19.67
N THR A 5 -27.69 10.33 -19.59
CA THR A 5 -27.32 11.66 -19.12
C THR A 5 -27.43 11.63 -17.60
N GLU A 6 -26.29 11.63 -16.92
CA GLU A 6 -26.26 11.70 -15.46
C GLU A 6 -26.73 13.09 -15.00
N THR A 7 -27.50 13.12 -13.91
CA THR A 7 -28.01 14.37 -13.34
C THR A 7 -27.65 14.48 -11.86
N ILE A 8 -27.38 15.70 -11.40
CA ILE A 8 -27.16 16.02 -9.98
C ILE A 8 -28.36 16.84 -9.50
N ARG A 9 -29.00 16.39 -8.43
CA ARG A 9 -30.07 17.11 -7.73
C ARG A 9 -29.54 17.72 -6.45
N VAL A 10 -29.75 19.02 -6.26
CA VAL A 10 -29.35 19.75 -5.06
C VAL A 10 -30.52 20.51 -4.47
N VAL A 11 -30.57 20.53 -3.14
CA VAL A 11 -31.54 21.33 -2.37
C VAL A 11 -30.76 22.28 -1.48
N ALA A 12 -31.16 23.55 -1.48
CA ALA A 12 -30.66 24.58 -0.59
C ALA A 12 -31.81 25.41 -0.01
N THR A 13 -31.63 25.88 1.22
CA THR A 13 -32.58 26.75 1.90
C THR A 13 -31.90 28.01 2.41
N HIS A 14 -32.66 29.10 2.45
CA HIS A 14 -32.22 30.38 3.00
C HIS A 14 -33.39 31.11 3.67
N ARG A 15 -33.12 31.76 4.80
CA ARG A 15 -34.11 32.48 5.59
C ARG A 15 -33.70 33.95 5.64
N GLU A 16 -34.59 34.84 5.21
CA GLU A 16 -34.36 36.28 5.16
C GLU A 16 -35.66 37.04 5.44
N GLU A 17 -35.59 38.32 5.77
CA GLU A 17 -36.78 39.18 5.96
C GLU A 17 -37.45 39.56 4.63
N ASP A 18 -36.65 39.76 3.59
CA ASP A 18 -37.13 40.07 2.25
C ASP A 18 -37.32 38.80 1.41
N GLN A 19 -38.50 38.66 0.80
CA GLN A 19 -38.88 37.49 0.00
C GLN A 19 -37.95 37.31 -1.21
N THR A 20 -37.65 38.40 -1.92
CA THR A 20 -36.84 38.36 -3.14
C THR A 20 -35.41 37.93 -2.81
N GLN A 21 -34.82 38.52 -1.76
CA GLN A 21 -33.48 38.16 -1.31
C GLN A 21 -33.40 36.75 -0.76
N ALA A 22 -34.41 36.27 -0.04
CA ALA A 22 -34.47 34.88 0.43
C ALA A 22 -34.37 33.90 -0.74
N MET A 23 -35.12 34.18 -1.82
CA MET A 23 -35.14 33.34 -3.02
C MET A 23 -33.81 33.36 -3.78
N GLU A 24 -33.28 34.55 -4.07
CA GLU A 24 -32.01 34.69 -4.78
C GLU A 24 -30.87 33.98 -4.06
N LYS A 25 -30.78 34.14 -2.73
CA LYS A 25 -29.75 33.49 -1.92
C LYS A 25 -29.95 31.97 -1.82
N ALA A 26 -31.19 31.47 -1.81
CA ALA A 26 -31.46 30.03 -1.85
C ALA A 26 -31.02 29.40 -3.18
N ILE A 27 -31.31 30.06 -4.31
CA ILE A 27 -30.89 29.63 -5.65
C ILE A 27 -29.36 29.66 -5.76
N ALA A 28 -28.71 30.77 -5.39
CA ALA A 28 -27.25 30.88 -5.43
C ALA A 28 -26.55 29.81 -4.58
N ARG A 29 -27.12 29.46 -3.41
CA ARG A 29 -26.62 28.35 -2.58
C ARG A 29 -26.82 27.00 -3.23
N ALA A 30 -27.92 26.77 -3.93
CA ALA A 30 -28.13 25.54 -4.70
C ALA A 30 -27.06 25.41 -5.78
N ASP A 31 -26.76 26.48 -6.51
CA ASP A 31 -25.77 26.50 -7.60
C ASP A 31 -24.35 26.24 -7.09
N ILE A 32 -23.95 26.90 -5.99
CA ILE A 32 -22.66 26.65 -5.33
C ILE A 32 -22.56 25.19 -4.85
N LYS A 33 -23.65 24.64 -4.31
CA LYS A 33 -23.70 23.25 -3.84
C LYS A 33 -23.60 22.26 -5.00
N ALA A 34 -24.27 22.52 -6.12
CA ALA A 34 -24.15 21.72 -7.33
C ALA A 34 -22.71 21.72 -7.84
N GLN A 35 -22.06 22.89 -7.86
CA GLN A 35 -20.68 23.01 -8.32
C GLN A 35 -19.72 22.21 -7.44
N LYS A 36 -19.85 22.30 -6.11
CA LYS A 36 -19.05 21.50 -5.16
C LYS A 36 -19.25 19.99 -5.35
N VAL A 37 -20.49 19.55 -5.53
CA VAL A 37 -20.79 18.13 -5.77
C VAL A 37 -20.18 17.68 -7.10
N ALA A 38 -20.35 18.44 -8.17
CA ALA A 38 -19.75 18.15 -9.46
C ALA A 38 -18.22 18.08 -9.39
N ASP A 39 -17.58 19.01 -8.68
CA ASP A 39 -16.12 19.02 -8.48
C ASP A 39 -15.65 17.79 -7.68
N SER A 40 -16.39 17.38 -6.64
CA SER A 40 -16.08 16.18 -5.86
C SER A 40 -16.22 14.89 -6.65
N LEU A 41 -17.13 14.86 -7.63
CA LEU A 41 -17.38 13.73 -8.51
C LEU A 41 -16.53 13.76 -9.79
N GLY A 42 -15.71 14.81 -10.00
CA GLY A 42 -14.88 14.95 -11.20
C GLY A 42 -15.66 15.19 -12.49
N VAL A 43 -16.91 15.65 -12.39
CA VAL A 43 -17.81 15.92 -13.53
C VAL A 43 -17.99 17.43 -13.72
N ARG A 44 -18.38 17.84 -14.92
CA ARG A 44 -18.75 19.24 -15.20
C ARG A 44 -20.26 19.39 -15.14
N LEU A 45 -20.74 20.43 -14.46
CA LEU A 45 -22.10 20.91 -14.68
C LEU A 45 -22.20 21.46 -16.10
N LEU A 46 -23.19 21.02 -16.87
CA LEU A 46 -23.42 21.48 -18.23
C LEU A 46 -24.51 22.55 -18.25
N GLU A 47 -25.70 22.19 -17.78
CA GLU A 47 -26.85 23.08 -17.74
C GLU A 47 -27.80 22.71 -16.60
N ARG A 48 -28.59 23.69 -16.16
CA ARG A 48 -29.67 23.48 -15.20
C ARG A 48 -30.91 22.98 -15.95
N VAL A 49 -31.33 21.77 -15.63
CA VAL A 49 -32.48 21.08 -16.25
C VAL A 49 -33.79 21.52 -15.62
N SER A 50 -33.82 21.71 -14.30
CA SER A 50 -34.99 22.23 -13.60
C SER A 50 -34.59 23.02 -12.36
N LEU A 51 -35.48 23.92 -11.96
CA LEU A 51 -35.42 24.66 -10.70
C LEU A 51 -36.82 24.76 -10.14
N GLU A 52 -37.06 24.13 -8.99
CA GLU A 52 -38.27 24.28 -8.21
C GLU A 52 -37.99 25.13 -6.98
N THR A 53 -38.86 26.09 -6.71
CA THR A 53 -38.74 26.95 -5.54
C THR A 53 -40.00 26.91 -4.71
N LYS A 54 -39.83 26.90 -3.38
CA LYS A 54 -40.91 26.95 -2.40
C LYS A 54 -40.59 27.99 -1.34
N MET A 55 -41.63 28.62 -0.81
CA MET A 55 -41.50 29.63 0.22
C MET A 55 -42.47 29.32 1.35
N ASP A 56 -41.93 29.32 2.57
CA ASP A 56 -42.70 29.19 3.79
C ASP A 56 -42.59 30.51 4.57
N LEU A 57 -43.75 31.11 4.83
CA LEU A 57 -43.88 32.37 5.58
C LEU A 57 -43.97 32.06 7.08
N ASP A 58 -42.98 32.52 7.84
CA ASP A 58 -43.05 32.50 9.30
C ASP A 58 -43.65 33.83 9.79
N ALA A 59 -44.99 33.84 9.90
CA ALA A 59 -45.75 35.03 10.28
C ALA A 59 -45.41 35.55 11.69
N ALA A 60 -44.87 34.69 12.57
CA ALA A 60 -44.47 35.08 13.92
C ALA A 60 -43.10 35.79 13.94
N ALA A 61 -42.20 35.41 13.03
CA ALA A 61 -40.83 35.90 13.02
C ALA A 61 -40.52 37.00 12.00
N LYS A 62 -41.51 37.44 11.20
CA LYS A 62 -41.33 38.40 10.07
C LYS A 62 -40.21 37.99 9.09
N THR A 63 -39.98 36.69 8.94
CA THR A 63 -38.97 36.14 8.02
C THR A 63 -39.59 35.12 7.10
N VAL A 64 -39.01 34.99 5.91
CA VAL A 64 -39.42 34.05 4.86
C VAL A 64 -38.32 33.02 4.70
N THR A 65 -38.67 31.74 4.69
CA THR A 65 -37.74 30.67 4.34
C THR A 65 -37.98 30.25 2.89
N ALA A 66 -37.00 30.51 2.03
CA ALA A 66 -37.00 30.03 0.66
C ALA A 66 -36.23 28.70 0.56
N ARG A 67 -36.79 27.76 -0.20
CA ARG A 67 -36.17 26.50 -0.59
C ARG A 67 -36.03 26.47 -2.10
N ALA A 68 -34.82 26.27 -2.58
CA ALA A 68 -34.52 26.08 -4.00
C ALA A 68 -34.01 24.65 -4.22
N GLU A 69 -34.60 23.99 -5.20
CA GLU A 69 -34.25 22.65 -5.61
C GLU A 69 -33.92 22.65 -7.10
N ALA A 70 -32.66 22.38 -7.42
CA ALA A 70 -32.15 22.46 -8.78
C ALA A 70 -31.65 21.08 -9.24
N VAL A 71 -31.98 20.72 -10.48
CA VAL A 71 -31.44 19.55 -11.17
C VAL A 71 -30.51 20.02 -12.28
N TYR A 72 -29.31 19.46 -12.32
CA TYR A 72 -28.28 19.78 -13.29
C TYR A 72 -27.93 18.57 -14.13
N ARG A 73 -27.68 18.80 -15.41
CA ARG A 73 -27.11 17.81 -16.33
C ARG A 73 -25.60 17.84 -16.19
N THR A 74 -24.96 16.67 -16.10
CA THR A 74 -23.50 16.58 -15.99
C THR A 74 -22.85 15.95 -17.22
N SER A 75 -21.56 16.21 -17.40
CA SER A 75 -20.74 15.39 -18.28
C SER A 75 -20.69 13.94 -17.78
N ALA A 76 -20.49 12.98 -18.68
CA ALA A 76 -20.18 11.62 -18.29
C ALA A 76 -18.95 11.57 -17.34
N PHE A 77 -19.02 10.70 -16.35
CA PHE A 77 -17.91 10.44 -15.43
C PHE A 77 -16.63 10.11 -16.20
N SER A 78 -15.53 10.78 -15.85
CA SER A 78 -14.21 10.55 -16.45
C SER A 78 -13.19 10.35 -15.33
N GLN A 79 -12.98 9.08 -14.98
CA GLN A 79 -11.96 8.65 -14.03
C GLN A 79 -10.59 9.30 -14.33
N ALA A 80 -10.20 9.34 -15.61
CA ALA A 80 -8.95 9.95 -16.06
C ALA A 80 -8.79 11.44 -15.68
N ARG A 81 -9.86 12.23 -15.61
CA ARG A 81 -9.78 13.65 -15.17
C ARG A 81 -9.67 13.79 -13.66
N LEU A 82 -10.33 12.92 -12.92
CA LEU A 82 -10.24 12.88 -11.47
C LEU A 82 -8.82 12.47 -11.06
N ASP A 83 -8.30 11.42 -11.69
CA ASP A 83 -6.94 10.95 -11.50
C ASP A 83 -5.93 12.04 -11.87
N LEU A 84 -6.06 12.73 -13.01
CA LEU A 84 -5.15 13.82 -13.38
C LEU A 84 -5.14 14.99 -12.39
N ARG A 85 -6.26 15.24 -11.69
CA ARG A 85 -6.36 16.28 -10.65
C ARG A 85 -5.75 15.83 -9.32
N LEU A 86 -5.76 14.53 -9.04
CA LEU A 86 -5.27 13.92 -7.79
C LEU A 86 -3.80 13.46 -7.89
N VAL A 87 -3.26 13.35 -9.11
CA VAL A 87 -1.91 12.87 -9.40
C VAL A 87 -0.90 14.01 -9.26
N GLY A 88 0.02 13.89 -8.29
CA GLY A 88 1.19 14.76 -8.18
C GLY A 88 2.16 14.61 -9.36
N TRP A 89 3.04 15.60 -9.56
CA TRP A 89 3.95 15.68 -10.70
C TRP A 89 4.88 14.47 -10.89
N GLU A 90 5.26 13.78 -9.80
CA GLU A 90 6.10 12.57 -9.87
C GLU A 90 5.35 11.36 -10.46
N ASN A 91 4.08 11.19 -10.08
CA ASN A 91 3.23 10.11 -10.59
C ASN A 91 2.91 10.29 -12.08
N LEU A 92 2.87 11.53 -12.57
CA LEU A 92 2.71 11.84 -13.99
C LEU A 92 3.92 11.41 -14.84
N LYS A 93 5.15 11.58 -14.33
CA LYS A 93 6.36 11.11 -15.01
C LYS A 93 6.41 9.60 -15.12
N GLN A 94 6.07 8.89 -14.04
CA GLN A 94 5.99 7.42 -14.05
C GLN A 94 4.92 6.94 -15.04
N PHE A 95 3.76 7.59 -15.08
CA PHE A 95 2.70 7.28 -16.03
C PHE A 95 3.16 7.45 -17.49
N LEU A 96 3.76 8.60 -17.84
CA LEU A 96 4.26 8.86 -19.20
C LEU A 96 5.35 7.87 -19.61
N ARG A 97 6.25 7.50 -18.68
CA ARG A 97 7.28 6.49 -18.93
C ARG A 97 6.67 5.13 -19.23
N LYS A 98 5.69 4.68 -18.42
CA LYS A 98 4.98 3.40 -18.63
C LYS A 98 4.27 3.37 -19.99
N GLU A 99 3.57 4.44 -20.36
CA GLU A 99 2.88 4.56 -21.65
C GLU A 99 3.84 4.50 -22.84
N LEU A 100 4.99 5.19 -22.77
CA LEU A 100 6.01 5.15 -23.82
C LEU A 100 6.60 3.75 -23.98
N VAL A 101 6.93 3.09 -22.86
CA VAL A 101 7.46 1.72 -22.85
C VAL A 101 6.45 0.74 -23.43
N ALA A 102 5.17 0.81 -23.03
CA ALA A 102 4.11 -0.05 -23.52
C ALA A 102 3.85 0.15 -25.04
N ARG A 103 3.82 1.40 -25.53
CA ARG A 103 3.64 1.69 -26.96
C ARG A 103 4.84 1.26 -27.80
N TRP A 104 6.06 1.40 -27.26
CA TRP A 104 7.27 0.93 -27.93
C TRP A 104 7.36 -0.60 -27.97
N PHE A 105 6.96 -1.27 -26.88
CA PHE A 105 6.77 -2.71 -26.84
C PHE A 105 5.78 -3.16 -27.91
N GLN A 106 4.58 -2.56 -27.97
CA GLN A 106 3.57 -2.88 -28.99
C GLN A 106 4.11 -2.73 -30.42
N PHE A 107 4.86 -1.65 -30.68
CA PHE A 107 5.45 -1.41 -31.99
C PHE A 107 6.50 -2.46 -32.36
N ARG A 108 7.40 -2.81 -31.43
CA ARG A 108 8.41 -3.86 -31.63
C ARG A 108 7.76 -5.22 -31.82
N PHE A 109 6.80 -5.56 -30.96
CA PHE A 109 6.13 -6.85 -30.96
C PHE A 109 5.37 -7.10 -32.27
N LYS A 110 4.72 -6.07 -32.82
CA LYS A 110 4.08 -6.12 -34.15
C LYS A 110 5.03 -6.38 -35.31
N ARG A 111 6.32 -6.09 -35.15
CA ARG A 111 7.34 -6.23 -36.20
C ARG A 111 8.16 -7.51 -36.09
N LEU A 112 7.90 -8.34 -35.08
CA LEU A 112 8.60 -9.61 -34.94
C LEU A 112 8.15 -10.55 -36.08
N PRO A 113 9.09 -11.27 -36.72
CA PRO A 113 8.75 -12.27 -37.73
C PRO A 113 7.86 -13.36 -37.12
N GLY A 114 7.03 -13.96 -37.98
CA GLY A 114 6.27 -15.16 -37.63
C GLY A 114 7.18 -16.35 -37.31
N PRO A 115 6.63 -17.49 -36.87
CA PRO A 115 7.44 -18.67 -36.56
C PRO A 115 8.32 -19.04 -37.75
N GLU A 116 9.63 -19.16 -37.54
CA GLU A 116 10.53 -19.71 -38.53
C GLU A 116 10.19 -21.20 -38.69
N THR A 117 9.74 -21.58 -39.88
CA THR A 117 9.29 -22.93 -40.23
C THR A 117 10.47 -23.82 -40.59
N ASP A 118 11.54 -23.79 -39.79
CA ASP A 118 12.72 -24.65 -39.98
C ASP A 118 12.80 -25.71 -38.88
N SER A 119 11.74 -26.51 -38.73
CA SER A 119 11.80 -27.81 -38.05
C SER A 119 10.55 -28.63 -38.34
N ALA A 120 10.72 -29.76 -39.04
CA ALA A 120 9.68 -30.78 -39.23
C ALA A 120 9.39 -31.60 -37.95
N ALA A 121 10.04 -31.28 -36.82
CA ALA A 121 9.78 -31.93 -35.54
C ALA A 121 8.62 -31.22 -34.84
N ARG A 122 7.60 -31.98 -34.40
CA ARG A 122 6.59 -31.46 -33.48
C ARG A 122 7.31 -30.83 -32.29
N PRO A 123 6.96 -29.60 -31.86
CA PRO A 123 7.55 -29.02 -30.67
C PRO A 123 7.42 -30.01 -29.51
N ALA A 124 8.46 -30.11 -28.69
CA ALA A 124 8.35 -30.77 -27.40
C ALA A 124 7.11 -30.19 -26.68
N ARG A 125 6.45 -30.99 -25.83
CA ARG A 125 5.28 -30.55 -25.04
C ARG A 125 5.72 -29.51 -23.99
N ARG A 126 6.23 -28.36 -24.42
CA ARG A 126 6.73 -27.27 -23.60
C ARG A 126 5.70 -26.15 -23.56
N ALA A 127 5.49 -25.61 -22.36
CA ALA A 127 4.57 -24.49 -22.15
C ALA A 127 5.31 -23.16 -22.02
N LEU A 128 4.70 -22.10 -22.53
CA LEU A 128 5.08 -20.72 -22.19
C LEU A 128 4.04 -20.17 -21.23
N VAL A 129 4.44 -19.86 -20.00
CA VAL A 129 3.57 -19.24 -18.99
C VAL A 129 3.71 -17.73 -19.08
N THR A 130 2.59 -17.05 -19.28
CA THR A 130 2.52 -15.60 -19.52
C THR A 130 1.45 -14.96 -18.64
N GLY A 131 1.50 -13.65 -18.51
CA GLY A 131 0.54 -12.86 -17.74
C GLY A 131 0.86 -11.37 -17.84
N HIS A 132 0.20 -10.52 -17.06
CA HIS A 132 0.52 -9.07 -17.08
C HIS A 132 1.97 -8.78 -16.65
N PHE A 133 2.55 -9.62 -15.78
CA PHE A 133 3.97 -9.60 -15.39
C PHE A 133 4.96 -9.88 -16.54
N SER A 134 4.48 -10.41 -17.67
CA SER A 134 5.30 -10.65 -18.87
C SER A 134 5.31 -9.46 -19.83
N ILE A 135 4.45 -8.45 -19.60
CA ILE A 135 4.26 -7.29 -20.47
C ILE A 135 4.89 -6.05 -19.80
N PRO A 136 5.79 -5.31 -20.46
CA PRO A 136 6.34 -4.07 -19.93
C PRO A 136 5.25 -3.06 -19.57
N GLY A 137 5.28 -2.55 -18.34
CA GLY A 137 4.24 -1.66 -17.81
C GLY A 137 2.90 -2.34 -17.47
N GLY A 138 2.82 -3.68 -17.59
CA GLY A 138 1.64 -4.47 -17.19
C GLY A 138 1.39 -4.45 -15.67
N GLY A 139 2.45 -4.30 -14.88
CA GLY A 139 2.38 -4.08 -13.43
C GLY A 139 1.95 -5.33 -12.67
N GLY A 140 2.72 -6.42 -12.80
CA GLY A 140 2.48 -7.64 -12.03
C GLY A 140 2.48 -7.36 -10.53
N THR A 141 1.46 -7.84 -9.85
CA THR A 141 1.33 -7.77 -8.39
C THR A 141 1.78 -9.10 -7.75
N PHE A 142 2.00 -9.12 -6.44
CA PHE A 142 2.28 -10.36 -5.73
C PHE A 142 1.22 -11.45 -5.98
N GLY A 143 -0.06 -11.07 -6.13
CA GLY A 143 -1.11 -12.03 -6.48
C GLY A 143 -0.95 -12.63 -7.88
N ASP A 144 -0.50 -11.85 -8.87
CA ASP A 144 -0.25 -12.36 -10.22
C ASP A 144 0.95 -13.32 -10.24
N ILE A 145 1.99 -13.01 -9.47
CA ILE A 145 3.19 -13.83 -9.32
C ILE A 145 2.84 -15.16 -8.64
N GLU A 146 2.12 -15.13 -7.51
CA GLU A 146 1.70 -16.35 -6.80
C GLU A 146 0.79 -17.24 -7.66
N ALA A 147 -0.11 -16.62 -8.45
CA ALA A 147 -0.93 -17.35 -9.40
C ALA A 147 -0.09 -18.02 -10.50
N GLN A 148 0.91 -17.32 -11.04
CA GLN A 148 1.84 -17.87 -12.02
C GLN A 148 2.67 -19.02 -11.44
N GLU A 149 3.21 -18.87 -10.24
CA GLU A 149 3.95 -19.94 -9.55
C GLU A 149 3.07 -21.17 -9.35
N LYS A 150 1.79 -21.00 -9.01
CA LYS A 150 0.86 -22.11 -8.83
C LYS A 150 0.59 -22.87 -10.14
N VAL A 151 0.47 -22.15 -11.25
CA VAL A 151 0.38 -22.78 -12.58
C VAL A 151 1.67 -23.54 -12.92
N CYS A 152 2.83 -22.99 -12.57
CA CYS A 152 4.13 -23.66 -12.78
C CYS A 152 4.29 -24.92 -11.92
N GLU A 153 3.78 -24.90 -10.69
CA GLU A 153 3.68 -26.09 -9.84
C GLU A 153 2.84 -27.18 -10.53
N TRP A 154 1.64 -26.84 -11.03
CA TRP A 154 0.78 -27.80 -11.74
C TRP A 154 1.41 -28.36 -13.03
N LEU A 155 2.13 -27.52 -13.78
CA LEU A 155 2.88 -27.96 -14.96
C LEU A 155 4.02 -28.91 -14.59
N SER A 156 4.74 -28.60 -13.51
CA SER A 156 5.81 -29.46 -12.96
C SER A 156 5.27 -30.82 -12.51
N GLU A 157 4.18 -30.83 -11.74
CA GLU A 157 3.48 -32.04 -11.29
C GLU A 157 2.98 -32.89 -12.46
N SER A 158 2.63 -32.24 -13.57
CA SER A 158 2.20 -32.90 -14.82
C SER A 158 3.36 -33.34 -15.71
N GLY A 159 4.61 -33.09 -15.32
CA GLY A 159 5.80 -33.42 -16.12
C GLY A 159 5.93 -32.61 -17.42
N ILE A 160 5.31 -31.44 -17.48
CA ILE A 160 5.34 -30.55 -18.64
C ILE A 160 6.48 -29.54 -18.45
N PRO A 161 7.54 -29.56 -19.28
CA PRO A 161 8.56 -28.51 -19.22
C PRO A 161 7.95 -27.15 -19.59
N PHE A 162 8.42 -26.08 -18.99
CA PHE A 162 7.91 -24.74 -19.27
C PHE A 162 9.00 -23.67 -19.13
N ASP A 163 8.76 -22.55 -19.80
CA ASP A 163 9.44 -21.28 -19.55
C ASP A 163 8.42 -20.25 -19.06
N VAL A 164 8.87 -19.33 -18.21
CA VAL A 164 8.04 -18.24 -17.70
C VAL A 164 8.42 -16.96 -18.41
N ALA A 165 7.46 -16.29 -19.03
CA ALA A 165 7.69 -15.01 -19.65
C ALA A 165 7.76 -13.89 -18.61
N SER A 166 8.74 -13.00 -18.72
CA SER A 166 8.98 -11.93 -17.75
C SER A 166 9.35 -10.60 -18.41
N ASN A 167 8.89 -9.51 -17.82
CA ASN A 167 9.38 -8.16 -18.14
C ASN A 167 10.71 -7.81 -17.43
N PHE A 168 11.14 -8.61 -16.44
CA PHE A 168 12.29 -8.42 -15.55
C PHE A 168 12.19 -7.19 -14.62
N GLU A 169 11.03 -6.56 -14.56
CA GLU A 169 10.72 -5.44 -13.67
C GLU A 169 9.96 -5.91 -12.42
N ASP A 170 9.18 -7.00 -12.56
CA ASP A 170 8.31 -7.53 -11.51
C ASP A 170 8.94 -8.69 -10.71
N GLY A 171 10.27 -8.85 -10.75
CA GLY A 171 11.01 -9.82 -9.93
C GLY A 171 10.89 -11.29 -10.35
N ILE A 172 10.34 -11.57 -11.54
CA ILE A 172 10.30 -12.90 -12.13
C ILE A 172 11.54 -13.11 -13.00
N ASP A 173 12.30 -14.16 -12.72
CA ASP A 173 13.32 -14.66 -13.64
C ASP A 173 12.66 -15.50 -14.74
N GLY A 174 13.01 -15.26 -16.00
CA GLY A 174 12.33 -15.90 -17.11
C GLY A 174 12.88 -15.53 -18.48
N VAL A 175 12.01 -15.59 -19.49
CA VAL A 175 12.32 -15.25 -20.88
C VAL A 175 11.56 -14.00 -21.33
N ARG A 176 12.16 -13.20 -22.21
CA ARG A 176 11.45 -12.05 -22.79
C ARG A 176 10.52 -12.53 -23.90
N LEU A 177 9.25 -12.12 -23.86
CA LEU A 177 8.25 -12.47 -24.88
C LEU A 177 8.72 -12.13 -26.31
N GLU A 178 9.52 -11.07 -26.48
CA GLU A 178 9.98 -10.66 -27.81
C GLU A 178 11.16 -11.51 -28.34
N GLN A 179 11.82 -12.26 -27.46
CA GLN A 179 13.03 -13.04 -27.76
C GLN A 179 12.75 -14.53 -27.93
N VAL A 180 11.60 -15.01 -27.47
CA VAL A 180 11.22 -16.41 -27.64
C VAL A 180 10.78 -16.70 -29.08
N ASN A 181 11.21 -17.85 -29.61
CA ASN A 181 10.66 -18.41 -30.84
C ASN A 181 9.33 -19.11 -30.51
N PRO A 182 8.19 -18.68 -31.05
CA PRO A 182 6.89 -19.32 -30.78
C PRO A 182 6.85 -20.80 -31.16
N ALA A 183 7.65 -21.21 -32.14
CA ALA A 183 7.71 -22.60 -32.61
C ALA A 183 8.29 -23.57 -31.56
N ASP A 184 9.00 -23.08 -30.53
CA ASP A 184 9.56 -23.91 -29.46
C ASP A 184 8.51 -24.39 -28.45
N TYR A 185 7.29 -23.83 -28.51
CA TYR A 185 6.22 -24.08 -27.55
C TYR A 185 5.04 -24.78 -28.22
N ALA A 186 4.45 -25.72 -27.48
CA ALA A 186 3.22 -26.39 -27.85
C ALA A 186 2.01 -25.88 -27.05
N ILE A 187 2.25 -25.23 -25.91
CA ILE A 187 1.23 -24.76 -24.98
C ILE A 187 1.51 -23.29 -24.67
N PHE A 188 0.49 -22.46 -24.78
CA PHE A 188 0.52 -21.05 -24.39
C PHE A 188 -0.46 -20.86 -23.23
N VAL A 189 0.04 -20.41 -22.08
CA VAL A 189 -0.79 -20.17 -20.90
C VAL A 189 -0.77 -18.69 -20.57
N PHE A 190 -1.94 -18.08 -20.39
CA PHE A 190 -2.07 -16.72 -19.85
C PHE A 190 -2.73 -16.78 -18.47
N VAL A 191 -2.06 -16.24 -17.46
CA VAL A 191 -2.39 -16.39 -16.05
C VAL A 191 -2.76 -15.05 -15.42
N CYS A 192 -3.85 -15.05 -14.65
CA CYS A 192 -4.32 -13.98 -13.78
C CYS A 192 -4.65 -12.65 -14.49
N GLY A 193 -5.39 -11.82 -13.77
CA GLY A 193 -5.73 -10.47 -14.16
C GLY A 193 -6.88 -10.39 -15.18
N PRO A 194 -7.25 -9.15 -15.55
CA PRO A 194 -8.29 -8.93 -16.53
C PRO A 194 -7.76 -9.21 -17.93
N TRP A 195 -8.57 -9.86 -18.76
CA TRP A 195 -8.24 -10.16 -20.14
C TRP A 195 -9.23 -9.52 -21.10
N TYR A 196 -8.67 -8.70 -22.00
CA TYR A 196 -9.40 -7.89 -22.97
C TYR A 196 -8.92 -8.26 -24.38
N PRO A 197 -9.50 -9.29 -25.01
CA PRO A 197 -9.02 -9.81 -26.30
C PRO A 197 -9.03 -8.75 -27.42
N GLU A 198 -9.90 -7.75 -27.33
CA GLU A 198 -10.00 -6.63 -28.28
C GLU A 198 -8.83 -5.63 -28.20
N ARG A 199 -8.03 -5.69 -27.13
CA ARG A 199 -6.84 -4.83 -27.00
C ARG A 199 -5.69 -5.38 -27.84
N SER A 200 -4.83 -4.45 -28.28
CA SER A 200 -3.75 -4.74 -29.22
C SER A 200 -2.78 -5.83 -28.73
N ILE A 201 -2.38 -5.81 -27.45
CA ILE A 201 -1.41 -6.79 -26.93
C ILE A 201 -2.04 -8.20 -26.81
N PRO A 202 -3.19 -8.39 -26.11
CA PRO A 202 -3.89 -9.67 -26.09
C PRO A 202 -4.11 -10.28 -27.48
N ALA A 203 -4.62 -9.49 -28.45
CA ALA A 203 -4.84 -9.96 -29.81
C ALA A 203 -3.55 -10.45 -30.49
N LEU A 204 -2.44 -9.71 -30.36
CA LEU A 204 -1.16 -10.10 -30.93
C LEU A 204 -0.58 -11.36 -30.29
N LEU A 205 -0.78 -11.55 -28.98
CA LEU A 205 -0.34 -12.75 -28.27
C LEU A 205 -1.11 -13.98 -28.78
N LEU A 206 -2.44 -13.88 -28.88
CA LEU A 206 -3.26 -14.98 -29.41
C LEU A 206 -2.88 -15.34 -30.85
N GLN A 207 -2.58 -14.34 -31.68
CA GLN A 207 -2.13 -14.57 -33.06
C GLN A 207 -0.73 -15.19 -33.11
N ARG A 208 0.23 -14.70 -32.32
CA ARG A 208 1.62 -15.19 -32.31
C ARG A 208 1.74 -16.66 -31.88
N PHE A 209 0.83 -17.11 -31.03
CA PHE A 209 0.79 -18.48 -30.51
C PHE A 209 -0.47 -19.23 -30.99
N GLU A 210 -0.97 -18.91 -32.18
CA GLU A 210 -2.19 -19.54 -32.72
C GLU A 210 -2.06 -21.06 -32.86
N HIS A 211 -0.85 -21.56 -33.15
CA HIS A 211 -0.50 -22.98 -33.30
C HIS A 211 -0.42 -23.73 -31.96
N CYS A 212 -0.33 -23.01 -30.84
CA CYS A 212 -0.28 -23.60 -29.50
C CYS A 212 -1.68 -23.97 -29.00
N LEU A 213 -1.72 -24.92 -28.05
CA LEU A 213 -2.84 -25.06 -27.13
C LEU A 213 -2.88 -23.84 -26.21
N LYS A 214 -3.88 -22.98 -26.36
CA LYS A 214 -4.04 -21.71 -25.63
C LYS A 214 -4.94 -21.91 -24.42
N ILE A 215 -4.42 -21.68 -23.23
CA ILE A 215 -5.13 -21.85 -21.96
C ILE A 215 -5.15 -20.51 -21.21
N GLY A 216 -6.34 -20.01 -20.93
CA GLY A 216 -6.54 -18.87 -20.03
C GLY A 216 -6.84 -19.37 -18.62
N VAL A 217 -6.03 -19.00 -17.62
CA VAL A 217 -6.17 -19.49 -16.24
C VAL A 217 -6.34 -18.34 -15.27
N ASN A 218 -7.35 -18.44 -14.41
CA ASN A 218 -7.67 -17.48 -13.36
C ASN A 218 -7.89 -16.04 -13.86
N LEU A 219 -8.45 -15.90 -15.07
CA LEU A 219 -8.70 -14.60 -15.69
C LEU A 219 -10.05 -14.01 -15.26
N THR A 220 -10.11 -12.68 -15.17
CA THR A 220 -11.36 -11.92 -15.20
C THR A 220 -11.74 -11.69 -16.66
N ILE A 221 -12.91 -12.16 -17.06
CA ILE A 221 -13.36 -12.16 -18.46
C ILE A 221 -14.77 -11.59 -18.56
N ALA A 222 -14.93 -10.45 -19.25
CA ALA A 222 -16.25 -9.86 -19.46
C ALA A 222 -17.08 -10.62 -20.50
N GLN A 223 -16.45 -11.13 -21.57
CA GLN A 223 -17.11 -11.79 -22.70
C GLN A 223 -16.43 -13.13 -23.01
N PRO A 224 -16.79 -14.23 -22.33
CA PRO A 224 -16.07 -15.50 -22.43
C PRO A 224 -16.02 -16.08 -23.85
N GLY A 225 -17.10 -15.92 -24.64
CA GLY A 225 -17.15 -16.40 -26.02
C GLY A 225 -16.17 -15.71 -26.99
N GLN A 226 -15.52 -14.62 -26.58
CA GLN A 226 -14.55 -13.88 -27.39
C GLN A 226 -13.13 -13.92 -26.81
N ALA A 227 -12.89 -14.71 -25.75
CA ALA A 227 -11.62 -14.70 -25.02
C ALA A 227 -10.43 -15.19 -25.88
N GLY A 228 -10.68 -16.02 -26.89
CA GLY A 228 -9.66 -16.49 -27.84
C GLY A 228 -8.77 -17.65 -27.36
N PHE A 229 -9.09 -18.24 -26.21
CA PHE A 229 -8.42 -19.43 -25.68
C PHE A 229 -9.14 -20.71 -26.09
N ASP A 230 -8.40 -21.80 -26.28
CA ASP A 230 -8.96 -23.14 -26.52
C ASP A 230 -9.60 -23.68 -25.24
N PHE A 231 -9.00 -23.39 -24.08
CA PHE A 231 -9.56 -23.67 -22.76
C PHE A 231 -9.50 -22.43 -21.88
N LEU A 232 -10.63 -22.12 -21.23
CA LEU A 232 -10.74 -20.99 -20.32
C LEU A 232 -11.16 -21.49 -18.93
N LEU A 233 -10.25 -21.34 -17.96
CA LEU A 233 -10.47 -21.59 -16.55
C LEU A 233 -10.56 -20.22 -15.84
N ALA A 234 -11.62 -19.47 -16.13
CA ALA A 234 -11.80 -18.11 -15.61
C ALA A 234 -11.88 -18.11 -14.06
N ARG A 235 -11.34 -17.05 -13.44
CA ARG A 235 -11.62 -16.74 -12.05
C ARG A 235 -13.04 -16.20 -11.94
N ASP A 236 -13.38 -15.25 -12.80
CA ASP A 236 -14.70 -14.64 -12.82
C ASP A 236 -15.10 -14.21 -14.23
N ASN A 237 -16.38 -14.44 -14.54
CA ASN A 237 -17.08 -13.94 -15.71
C ASN A 237 -18.59 -13.80 -15.37
N PRO A 238 -19.45 -13.26 -16.25
CA PRO A 238 -20.87 -13.07 -15.93
C PRO A 238 -21.66 -14.34 -15.56
N SER A 239 -21.13 -15.53 -15.82
CA SER A 239 -21.80 -16.82 -15.62
C SER A 239 -21.09 -17.75 -14.65
N GLU A 240 -19.87 -17.44 -14.23
CA GLU A 240 -19.05 -18.29 -13.37
C GLU A 240 -18.15 -17.47 -12.45
N ILE A 241 -18.00 -17.93 -11.21
CA ILE A 241 -17.11 -17.35 -10.20
C ILE A 241 -16.37 -18.50 -9.51
N ARG A 242 -15.05 -18.39 -9.42
CA ARG A 242 -14.12 -19.31 -8.76
C ARG A 242 -13.20 -18.53 -7.83
N ALA A 243 -12.59 -19.24 -6.88
CA ALA A 243 -11.54 -18.67 -6.06
C ALA A 243 -10.33 -18.25 -6.93
N ASP A 244 -9.64 -17.21 -6.49
CA ASP A 244 -8.34 -16.85 -7.05
C ASP A 244 -7.32 -17.98 -6.75
N ILE A 245 -6.50 -18.36 -7.73
CA ILE A 245 -5.55 -19.47 -7.53
C ILE A 245 -4.39 -19.07 -6.63
N ALA A 246 -4.09 -17.78 -6.50
CA ALA A 246 -3.11 -17.28 -5.53
C ALA A 246 -3.50 -17.67 -4.10
N PHE A 247 -4.80 -17.83 -3.79
CA PHE A 247 -5.26 -18.32 -2.49
C PHE A 247 -4.69 -19.70 -2.13
N GLY A 248 -4.34 -20.51 -3.13
CA GLY A 248 -3.75 -21.82 -2.92
C GLY A 248 -2.26 -21.80 -2.57
N LYS A 249 -1.58 -20.65 -2.70
CA LYS A 249 -0.16 -20.51 -2.40
C LYS A 249 0.05 -20.47 -0.88
N LYS A 250 0.95 -21.31 -0.40
CA LYS A 250 1.47 -21.21 0.97
C LYS A 250 2.80 -20.47 0.92
N VAL A 251 2.90 -19.42 1.74
CA VAL A 251 4.12 -18.63 1.90
C VAL A 251 4.61 -18.79 3.33
N GLU A 252 5.92 -18.93 3.49
CA GLU A 252 6.56 -18.97 4.80
C GLU A 252 6.44 -17.61 5.48
N ALA A 253 6.07 -17.60 6.76
CA ALA A 253 5.97 -16.37 7.52
C ALA A 253 7.38 -15.89 7.92
N LEU A 254 7.71 -14.65 7.55
CA LEU A 254 8.93 -14.00 8.00
C LEU A 254 8.69 -13.24 9.31
N PRO A 255 9.68 -13.18 10.23
CA PRO A 255 9.59 -12.36 11.43
C PRO A 255 9.37 -10.89 11.11
N VAL A 256 8.54 -10.22 11.91
CA VAL A 256 8.23 -8.79 11.76
C VAL A 256 9.10 -7.96 12.68
N VAL A 257 9.90 -7.08 12.09
CA VAL A 257 10.77 -6.14 12.83
C VAL A 257 10.17 -4.74 12.82
N GLY A 258 9.86 -4.23 14.01
CA GLY A 258 9.53 -2.82 14.18
C GLY A 258 10.79 -1.97 14.07
N VAL A 259 10.73 -0.86 13.33
CA VAL A 259 11.87 0.04 13.14
C VAL A 259 11.49 1.44 13.61
N LEU A 260 12.10 1.93 14.70
CA LEU A 260 11.83 3.25 15.23
C LEU A 260 13.12 4.04 15.43
N LEU A 261 13.30 5.08 14.62
CA LEU A 261 14.51 5.91 14.63
C LEU A 261 14.24 7.34 15.11
N VAL A 262 15.31 8.01 15.52
CA VAL A 262 15.40 9.47 15.63
C VAL A 262 16.66 9.93 14.89
N GLU A 263 16.49 10.92 14.01
CA GLU A 263 17.54 11.34 13.06
C GLU A 263 18.56 12.31 13.69
N ARG A 264 18.19 13.10 14.72
CA ARG A 264 19.10 14.08 15.34
C ARG A 264 18.69 14.45 16.77
N GLN A 265 19.67 14.74 17.62
CA GLN A 265 19.46 15.23 18.99
C GLN A 265 20.52 16.26 19.40
N ALA A 266 20.31 17.52 19.00
CA ALA A 266 21.28 18.62 19.12
C ALA A 266 22.00 18.73 20.48
N ALA A 267 21.32 18.39 21.58
CA ALA A 267 21.87 18.41 22.94
C ALA A 267 23.16 17.60 23.15
N TYR A 268 23.44 16.61 22.29
CA TYR A 268 24.64 15.76 22.41
C TYR A 268 25.82 16.20 21.53
N GLY A 269 25.68 17.30 20.78
CA GLY A 269 26.78 17.88 19.99
C GLY A 269 27.49 16.85 19.09
N SER A 270 28.82 16.85 19.14
CA SER A 270 29.71 15.99 18.35
C SER A 270 29.68 14.51 18.72
N ARG A 271 29.04 14.11 19.83
CA ARG A 271 28.92 12.71 20.25
C ARG A 271 27.82 11.95 19.49
N GLN A 272 26.99 12.65 18.73
CA GLN A 272 25.88 12.04 17.98
C GLN A 272 26.37 11.18 16.83
N ARG A 273 25.75 10.01 16.66
CA ARG A 273 26.00 9.05 15.57
C ARG A 273 24.69 8.56 14.93
N HIS A 274 23.61 9.31 15.05
CA HIS A 274 22.27 8.90 14.58
C HIS A 274 22.20 8.54 13.08
N LEU A 275 22.94 9.25 12.23
CA LEU A 275 23.02 8.94 10.79
C LEU A 275 23.75 7.62 10.54
N TYR A 276 24.82 7.34 11.28
CA TYR A 276 25.54 6.07 11.20
C TYR A 276 24.64 4.91 11.62
N VAL A 277 23.93 5.04 12.76
CA VAL A 277 22.97 4.02 13.22
C VAL A 277 21.86 3.77 12.19
N ARG A 278 21.34 4.84 11.56
CA ARG A 278 20.37 4.70 10.48
C ARG A 278 20.92 3.89 9.31
N GLN A 279 22.14 4.20 8.86
CA GLN A 279 22.78 3.48 7.77
C GLN A 279 22.92 1.99 8.08
N ILE A 280 23.37 1.63 9.28
CA ILE A 280 23.50 0.22 9.69
C ILE A 280 22.14 -0.49 9.74
N PHE A 281 21.09 0.19 10.20
CA PHE A 281 19.73 -0.37 10.18
C PHE A 281 19.26 -0.61 8.75
N GLU A 282 19.48 0.34 7.85
CA GLU A 282 19.13 0.20 6.44
C GLU A 282 19.93 -0.94 5.77
N GLU A 283 21.22 -1.10 6.09
CA GLU A 283 22.08 -2.20 5.61
C GLU A 283 21.60 -3.58 6.11
N TYR A 284 21.30 -3.69 7.40
CA TYR A 284 20.69 -4.90 7.97
C TYR A 284 19.37 -5.26 7.27
N LEU A 285 18.46 -4.29 7.13
CA LEU A 285 17.15 -4.52 6.53
C LEU A 285 17.19 -4.88 5.03
N GLN A 286 18.27 -4.55 4.33
CA GLN A 286 18.45 -4.93 2.92
C GLN A 286 18.75 -6.42 2.73
N THR A 287 19.33 -7.07 3.74
CA THR A 287 19.83 -8.45 3.63
C THR A 287 19.11 -9.42 4.57
N ALA A 288 18.45 -8.91 5.61
CA ALA A 288 17.73 -9.71 6.59
C ALA A 288 16.45 -10.32 6.02
N GLN A 289 16.18 -11.57 6.38
CA GLN A 289 14.92 -12.27 6.08
C GLN A 289 13.82 -11.88 7.08
N VAL A 290 13.45 -10.59 7.09
CA VAL A 290 12.45 -10.02 8.00
C VAL A 290 11.52 -9.05 7.27
N VAL A 291 10.35 -8.77 7.85
CA VAL A 291 9.43 -7.73 7.37
C VAL A 291 9.59 -6.46 8.20
N PRO A 292 10.15 -5.37 7.65
CA PRO A 292 10.27 -4.12 8.38
C PRO A 292 8.93 -3.37 8.45
N ILE A 293 8.50 -3.03 9.66
CA ILE A 293 7.42 -2.07 9.91
C ILE A 293 8.02 -0.80 10.50
N TRP A 294 8.05 0.26 9.71
CA TRP A 294 8.48 1.57 10.17
C TRP A 294 7.47 2.17 11.14
N LEU A 295 7.98 2.68 12.24
CA LEU A 295 7.21 3.30 13.31
C LEU A 295 7.71 4.73 13.54
N ASP A 296 6.80 5.60 13.97
CA ASP A 296 7.13 6.97 14.38
C ASP A 296 6.29 7.38 15.58
N THR A 297 6.93 8.07 16.53
CA THR A 297 6.30 8.57 17.76
C THR A 297 6.15 10.10 17.76
N ILE A 298 6.53 10.78 16.68
CA ILE A 298 6.26 12.21 16.49
C ILE A 298 4.78 12.39 16.14
N ILE A 299 4.08 13.32 16.79
CA ILE A 299 2.65 13.58 16.51
C ILE A 299 2.48 14.43 15.26
N TYR A 300 3.20 15.55 15.18
CA TYR A 300 3.11 16.47 14.06
C TYR A 300 4.06 16.06 12.94
N GLY A 301 3.52 15.73 11.76
CA GLY A 301 4.32 15.26 10.63
C GLY A 301 4.80 13.81 10.77
N ASN A 302 4.05 12.96 11.49
CA ASN A 302 4.32 11.53 11.61
C ASN A 302 4.42 10.89 10.21
N LYS A 303 5.60 10.37 9.86
CA LYS A 303 5.85 9.84 8.51
C LYS A 303 5.07 8.56 8.19
N VAL A 304 4.59 7.87 9.23
CA VAL A 304 3.84 6.60 9.15
C VAL A 304 2.31 6.85 9.18
N GLY A 305 1.88 8.09 9.43
CA GLY A 305 0.46 8.44 9.51
C GLY A 305 -0.20 8.11 10.85
N LEU A 306 0.57 7.76 11.89
CA LEU A 306 0.04 7.51 13.23
C LEU A 306 -0.33 8.84 13.91
N GLN A 307 -1.56 8.90 14.43
CA GLN A 307 -2.16 10.11 14.99
C GLN A 307 -2.28 10.09 16.52
N SER A 308 -1.97 8.95 17.17
CA SER A 308 -2.04 8.85 18.63
C SER A 308 -1.13 7.75 19.18
N GLY A 309 -0.80 7.87 20.47
CA GLY A 309 -0.10 6.82 21.21
C GLY A 309 -0.85 5.48 21.20
N ARG A 310 -2.20 5.51 21.17
CA ARG A 310 -3.02 4.30 21.04
C ARG A 310 -2.77 3.56 19.72
N GLN A 311 -2.75 4.29 18.61
CA GLN A 311 -2.48 3.70 17.29
C GLN A 311 -1.05 3.16 17.24
N PHE A 312 -0.08 3.93 17.76
CA PHE A 312 1.30 3.48 17.87
C PHE A 312 1.44 2.19 18.68
N GLU A 313 0.93 2.13 19.91
CA GLU A 313 1.05 0.94 20.76
C GLU A 313 0.28 -0.26 20.19
N SER A 314 -0.82 -0.03 19.47
CA SER A 314 -1.57 -1.11 18.78
C SER A 314 -0.76 -1.72 17.65
N LEU A 315 -0.08 -0.90 16.85
CA LEU A 315 0.80 -1.36 15.76
C LEU A 315 2.08 -2.01 16.31
N LEU A 316 2.67 -1.42 17.35
CA LEU A 316 3.86 -1.94 18.00
C LEU A 316 3.67 -3.38 18.52
N ARG A 317 2.49 -3.73 19.04
CA ARG A 317 2.18 -5.10 19.49
C ARG A 317 2.11 -6.14 18.35
N LYS A 318 2.27 -5.73 17.10
CA LYS A 318 2.26 -6.62 15.92
C LYS A 318 3.65 -6.95 15.41
N VAL A 319 4.70 -6.44 16.05
CA VAL A 319 6.08 -6.77 15.71
C VAL A 319 6.64 -7.79 16.70
N ASP A 320 7.51 -8.66 16.21
CA ASP A 320 8.16 -9.69 17.03
C ASP A 320 9.34 -9.10 17.81
N VAL A 321 10.09 -8.19 17.19
CA VAL A 321 11.21 -7.44 17.80
C VAL A 321 11.19 -5.99 17.33
N LEU A 322 11.48 -5.06 18.24
CA LEU A 322 11.68 -3.64 17.92
C LEU A 322 13.18 -3.32 17.87
N ILE A 323 13.68 -2.84 16.74
CA ILE A 323 15.00 -2.19 16.66
C ILE A 323 14.82 -0.68 16.79
N THR A 324 15.57 -0.04 17.68
CA THR A 324 15.39 1.40 17.92
C THR A 324 16.62 2.09 18.47
N ASN A 325 16.82 3.35 18.07
CA ASN A 325 17.75 4.26 18.72
C ASN A 325 17.07 5.37 19.52
N ARG A 326 15.76 5.23 19.75
CA ARG A 326 14.91 6.20 20.41
C ARG A 326 14.57 5.71 21.81
N LEU A 327 14.76 6.58 22.81
CA LEU A 327 14.41 6.26 24.21
C LEU A 327 12.95 5.80 24.37
N HIS A 328 11.99 6.51 23.75
CA HIS A 328 10.59 6.08 23.80
C HIS A 328 10.30 4.82 22.97
N GLY A 329 11.19 4.44 22.05
CA GLY A 329 11.13 3.10 21.46
C GLY A 329 11.42 2.03 22.48
N LEU A 330 12.53 2.18 23.22
CA LEU A 330 12.87 1.30 24.34
C LEU A 330 11.73 1.22 25.36
N VAL A 331 11.28 2.36 25.88
CA VAL A 331 10.27 2.37 26.95
C VAL A 331 8.92 1.81 26.48
N LEU A 332 8.42 2.22 25.31
CA LEU A 332 7.10 1.77 24.84
C LEU A 332 7.13 0.32 24.33
N GLY A 333 8.25 -0.14 23.76
CA GLY A 333 8.45 -1.56 23.40
C GLY A 333 8.32 -2.46 24.62
N LEU A 334 9.13 -2.19 25.65
CA LEU A 334 9.13 -2.96 26.89
C LEU A 334 7.79 -2.88 27.62
N LYS A 335 7.15 -1.70 27.67
CA LYS A 335 5.80 -1.52 28.23
C LYS A 335 4.77 -2.44 27.55
N ASN A 336 4.94 -2.72 26.27
CA ASN A 336 4.04 -3.56 25.48
C ASN A 336 4.52 -5.02 25.35
N SER A 337 5.50 -5.42 26.16
CA SER A 337 6.08 -6.77 26.15
C SER A 337 6.64 -7.18 24.78
N VAL A 338 7.17 -6.21 24.03
CA VAL A 338 7.88 -6.43 22.78
C VAL A 338 9.39 -6.39 23.09
N PRO A 339 10.16 -7.44 22.78
CA PRO A 339 11.62 -7.42 22.88
C PRO A 339 12.21 -6.25 22.10
N VAL A 340 13.13 -5.50 22.71
CA VAL A 340 13.75 -4.33 22.07
C VAL A 340 15.25 -4.52 21.91
N VAL A 341 15.75 -4.45 20.69
CA VAL A 341 17.18 -4.21 20.43
C VAL A 341 17.41 -2.71 20.45
N ALA A 342 17.85 -2.20 21.60
CA ALA A 342 18.10 -0.78 21.78
C ALA A 342 19.52 -0.42 21.37
N VAL A 343 19.66 0.64 20.57
CA VAL A 343 20.96 1.15 20.14
C VAL A 343 21.15 2.56 20.66
N ASP A 344 22.19 2.81 21.45
CA ASP A 344 22.48 4.18 21.89
C ASP A 344 23.38 4.89 20.89
N SER A 345 22.77 5.77 20.07
CA SER A 345 23.46 6.59 19.06
C SER A 345 24.43 7.64 19.62
N ILE A 346 24.67 7.69 20.93
CA ILE A 346 25.57 8.66 21.55
C ILE A 346 26.87 7.98 21.93
N ALA A 347 28.00 8.48 21.39
CA ALA A 347 29.32 7.98 21.74
C ALA A 347 29.56 8.08 23.26
N GLY A 348 29.98 7.01 23.92
CA GLY A 348 30.12 6.88 25.37
C GLY A 348 28.80 6.71 26.13
N GLY A 349 27.70 6.48 25.42
CA GLY A 349 26.36 6.30 25.98
C GLY A 349 25.64 7.60 26.32
N GLY A 350 24.31 7.55 26.22
CA GLY A 350 23.42 8.65 26.51
C GLY A 350 22.17 8.17 27.23
N LYS A 351 21.04 8.79 26.90
CA LYS A 351 19.77 8.52 27.58
C LYS A 351 19.24 7.10 27.34
N VAL A 352 19.56 6.47 26.21
CA VAL A 352 19.09 5.10 25.91
C VAL A 352 19.81 4.12 26.83
N THR A 353 21.14 4.23 26.93
CA THR A 353 21.97 3.46 27.86
C THR A 353 21.54 3.69 29.32
N ALA A 354 21.32 4.94 29.73
CA ALA A 354 20.87 5.24 31.08
C ALA A 354 19.52 4.57 31.39
N GLN A 355 18.58 4.62 30.44
CA GLN A 355 17.25 4.03 30.63
C GLN A 355 17.28 2.50 30.60
N ALA A 356 18.07 1.89 29.72
CA ALA A 356 18.25 0.44 29.69
C ALA A 356 18.79 -0.07 31.03
N LYS A 357 19.80 0.62 31.60
CA LYS A 357 20.34 0.32 32.93
C LYS A 357 19.28 0.48 34.03
N ALA A 358 18.52 1.57 34.02
CA ALA A 358 17.48 1.82 35.01
C ALA A 358 16.38 0.73 34.99
N LEU A 359 16.08 0.21 33.80
CA LEU A 359 15.09 -0.85 33.56
C LEU A 359 15.65 -2.28 33.68
N GLY A 360 16.96 -2.44 33.87
CA GLY A 360 17.62 -3.75 33.89
C GLY A 360 17.54 -4.48 32.54
N TRP A 361 17.33 -3.76 31.44
CA TRP A 361 17.16 -4.37 30.12
C TRP A 361 18.52 -4.75 29.51
N PRO A 362 18.75 -6.01 29.11
CA PRO A 362 20.09 -6.47 28.72
C PRO A 362 20.41 -6.26 27.23
N VAL A 363 19.41 -6.02 26.37
CA VAL A 363 19.62 -5.95 24.92
C VAL A 363 19.85 -4.51 24.49
N LEU A 364 21.07 -4.03 24.75
CA LEU A 364 21.57 -2.71 24.41
C LEU A 364 22.88 -2.83 23.63
N ILE A 365 22.95 -2.20 22.45
CA ILE A 365 24.16 -2.08 21.64
C ILE A 365 24.67 -0.62 21.73
N PRO A 366 25.84 -0.39 22.34
CA PRO A 366 26.53 0.90 22.23
C PRO A 366 26.92 1.18 20.78
N VAL A 367 26.90 2.44 20.34
CA VAL A 367 27.24 2.75 18.94
C VAL A 367 28.67 2.37 18.54
N GLU A 368 29.58 2.25 19.49
CA GLU A 368 30.96 1.80 19.27
C GLU A 368 31.07 0.33 18.87
N GLU A 369 30.08 -0.48 19.24
CA GLU A 369 30.01 -1.92 18.95
C GLU A 369 29.04 -2.22 17.79
N LEU A 370 28.42 -1.18 17.21
CA LEU A 370 27.39 -1.35 16.21
C LEU A 370 27.99 -1.53 14.82
N ASP A 371 27.70 -2.68 14.23
CA ASP A 371 27.74 -2.96 12.80
C ASP A 371 26.53 -3.81 12.39
N ALA A 372 26.41 -4.13 11.10
CA ALA A 372 25.26 -4.87 10.57
C ALA A 372 25.21 -6.32 11.07
N GLU A 373 26.37 -6.97 11.24
CA GLU A 373 26.49 -8.34 11.75
C GLU A 373 26.04 -8.40 13.21
N LYS A 374 26.56 -7.50 14.06
CA LYS A 374 26.17 -7.41 15.46
C LYS A 374 24.69 -7.13 15.64
N LEU A 375 24.12 -6.26 14.81
CA LEU A 375 22.68 -6.01 14.82
C LEU A 375 21.90 -7.27 14.46
N ALA A 376 22.29 -7.97 13.40
CA ALA A 376 21.65 -9.20 12.95
C ALA A 376 21.70 -10.30 14.02
N GLU A 377 22.87 -10.57 14.60
CA GLU A 377 23.05 -11.54 15.69
C GLU A 377 22.14 -11.22 16.89
N THR A 378 22.07 -9.94 17.26
CA THR A 378 21.29 -9.51 18.43
C THR A 378 19.79 -9.60 18.16
N VAL A 379 19.33 -9.30 16.95
CA VAL A 379 17.93 -9.48 16.56
C VAL A 379 17.57 -10.96 16.51
N GLN A 380 18.42 -11.80 15.93
CA GLN A 380 18.22 -13.25 15.86
C GLN A 380 18.14 -13.88 17.25
N MET A 381 19.02 -13.46 18.17
CA MET A 381 18.98 -13.90 19.57
C MET A 381 17.64 -13.56 20.26
N CYS A 382 17.06 -12.39 19.97
CA CYS A 382 15.73 -12.03 20.48
C CYS A 382 14.63 -12.94 19.92
N PHE A 383 14.69 -13.30 18.63
CA PHE A 383 13.73 -14.24 18.04
C PHE A 383 13.82 -15.63 18.67
N GLU A 384 15.03 -16.16 18.82
CA GLU A 384 15.25 -17.52 19.33
C GLU A 384 14.89 -17.68 20.80
N ARG A 385 15.15 -16.66 21.62
CA ARG A 385 14.92 -16.72 23.07
C ARG A 385 13.55 -16.22 23.49
N GLY A 386 12.87 -15.41 22.67
CA GLY A 386 11.59 -14.76 22.98
C GLY A 386 11.62 -13.72 24.13
N MET A 387 12.70 -13.68 24.92
CA MET A 387 13.01 -12.69 25.97
C MET A 387 11.92 -12.53 27.06
N VAL A 388 11.04 -13.53 27.23
CA VAL A 388 9.90 -13.45 28.15
C VAL A 388 10.34 -13.20 29.61
N PRO A 389 11.34 -13.91 30.18
CA PRO A 389 11.79 -13.64 31.54
C PRO A 389 12.36 -12.23 31.72
N GLU A 390 13.15 -11.76 30.76
CA GLU A 390 13.78 -10.45 30.79
C GLU A 390 12.74 -9.33 30.68
N LEU A 391 11.72 -9.49 29.84
CA LEU A 391 10.61 -8.55 29.72
C LEU A 391 9.84 -8.42 31.03
N GLU A 392 9.54 -9.53 31.70
CA GLU A 392 8.83 -9.51 32.98
C GLU A 392 9.67 -8.88 34.10
N GLN A 393 10.96 -9.24 34.18
CA GLN A 393 11.89 -8.62 35.12
C GLN A 393 11.98 -7.10 34.91
N THR A 394 12.14 -6.67 33.66
CA THR A 394 12.19 -5.25 33.31
C THR A 394 10.89 -4.52 33.65
N ARG A 395 9.73 -5.15 33.45
CA ARG A 395 8.43 -4.58 33.85
C ARG A 395 8.37 -4.35 35.36
N GLN A 396 8.76 -5.36 36.15
CA GLN A 396 8.76 -5.26 37.62
C GLN A 396 9.72 -4.16 38.10
N GLN A 397 10.95 -4.14 37.58
CA GLN A 397 11.94 -3.12 37.92
C GLN A 397 11.50 -1.71 37.53
N GLY A 398 10.89 -1.56 36.35
CA GLY A 398 10.35 -0.30 35.86
C GLY A 398 9.25 0.25 36.76
N LEU A 399 8.27 -0.59 37.13
CA LEU A 399 7.19 -0.19 38.04
C LEU A 399 7.72 0.21 39.42
N ALA A 400 8.63 -0.58 40.00
CA ALA A 400 9.25 -0.25 41.27
C ALA A 400 10.02 1.08 41.23
N SER A 401 10.66 1.41 40.11
CA SER A 401 11.33 2.70 39.94
C SER A 401 10.34 3.86 39.82
N ILE A 402 9.23 3.67 39.11
CA ILE A 402 8.18 4.67 38.96
C ILE A 402 7.51 4.96 40.31
N ASP A 403 7.25 3.93 41.12
CA ASP A 403 6.65 4.09 42.45
C ASP A 403 7.53 4.93 43.38
N ARG A 404 8.87 4.77 43.31
CA ARG A 404 9.81 5.65 44.03
C ARG A 404 9.73 7.08 43.56
N THR A 405 9.78 7.32 42.25
CA THR A 405 9.65 8.67 41.67
C THR A 405 8.32 9.31 42.05
N ARG A 406 7.23 8.54 42.06
CA ARG A 406 5.91 9.00 42.49
C ARG A 406 5.92 9.42 43.96
N ALA A 407 6.48 8.61 44.85
CA ALA A 407 6.56 8.93 46.27
C ALA A 407 7.38 10.21 46.52
N GLU A 408 8.49 10.39 45.80
CA GLU A 408 9.28 11.63 45.86
C GLU A 408 8.49 12.85 45.36
N PHE A 409 7.77 12.70 44.25
CA PHE A 409 6.92 13.76 43.69
C PHE A 409 5.78 14.14 44.65
N GLU A 410 5.08 13.17 45.22
CA GLU A 410 4.01 13.40 46.19
C GLU A 410 4.55 14.08 47.46
N LYS A 411 5.75 13.71 47.93
CA LYS A 411 6.41 14.37 49.05
C LYS A 411 6.69 15.85 48.76
N ILE A 412 7.19 16.18 47.56
CA ILE A 412 7.42 17.58 47.15
C ILE A 412 6.13 18.39 47.22
N LEU A 413 5.02 17.83 46.73
CA LEU A 413 3.71 18.50 46.78
C LEU A 413 3.19 18.65 48.22
N GLN A 414 3.43 17.67 49.08
CA GLN A 414 3.06 17.76 50.50
C GLN A 414 3.86 18.83 51.23
N ASP A 415 5.17 18.89 51.00
CA ASP A 415 6.06 19.88 51.62
C ASP A 415 5.72 21.29 51.12
N PHE A 416 5.34 21.47 49.85
CA PHE A 416 4.85 22.75 49.31
C PHE A 416 3.52 23.20 49.95
N ASN A 417 2.62 22.28 50.28
CA ASN A 417 1.31 22.58 50.85
C ASN A 417 1.31 22.70 52.38
N ARG A 418 2.46 22.51 53.05
CA ARG A 418 2.54 22.79 54.49
C ARG A 418 2.43 24.30 54.69
N PRO A 419 1.47 24.80 55.49
CA PRO A 419 1.47 26.21 55.86
C PRO A 419 2.80 26.53 56.54
N GLU A 420 3.43 27.65 56.17
CA GLU A 420 4.58 28.17 56.91
C GLU A 420 4.14 28.25 58.38
N SER A 421 4.79 27.47 59.23
CA SER A 421 4.47 27.48 60.65
C SER A 421 4.90 28.83 61.22
N LEU A 422 3.89 29.69 61.36
CA LEU A 422 3.78 30.96 62.10
C LEU A 422 4.52 32.18 61.55
#